data_AF-A0A2J9DWT0-F1
#
_entry.id   AF-A0A2J9DWT0-F1
#
_cell.length_a   1.000
_cell.length_b   1.000
_cell.length_c   1.000
_cell.angle_alpha   90.00
_cell.angle_beta   90.00
_cell.angle_gamma   90.00
#
_symmetry.space_group_name_H-M   'P 1'
#
loop_
_entity.id
_entity.type
_entity.pdbx_description
1 polymer ?
#
loop_
_entity_poly.entity_id
_entity_poly.type
_entity_poly.pdbx_seq_one_letter_code
_entity_poly.pdbx_strand_id
1 'polypeptide(L)'
;MILTPLLCTSMLCSISSHANTDNTRALHITPEPAVVAQCHAQHQAPTLPIIKRSQPLVVNKEHAEGLEKGHRFAQKYILSTDPTDPPHRFYFGSDDEFVALLGTDSFSLEEATHFLSGLYRAYITGEYIPRDDDEAIIYLSRVIDYWELENPGNISGLAYLVAVYSLTDSDDFALLEGNDAVLSDTDASFDDELEKSLFAILAKAGSKDAQAVLIKEMLKDSDPTCREVLISDLIALADKGSPKAIDILADTYEALNNEYPNQYEKQMDYWQQQAKKFPVVNNTTRI
;
A
#
# COMPACT_ATOMS: atom_id res chain seq x y z
N MET A 1 65.40 56.26 2.39
CA MET A 1 64.95 56.30 3.80
C MET A 1 63.56 55.69 3.80
N ILE A 2 63.34 54.42 4.10
CA ILE A 2 63.66 53.63 5.32
C ILE A 2 62.70 53.97 6.49
N LEU A 3 62.16 52.91 7.13
CA LEU A 3 61.40 52.80 8.40
C LEU A 3 59.86 52.90 8.39
N THR A 4 59.23 51.72 8.36
CA THR A 4 58.25 51.24 9.38
C THR A 4 58.78 51.42 10.82
N PRO A 5 58.00 51.36 11.93
CA PRO A 5 56.81 50.52 12.19
C PRO A 5 55.63 51.38 12.76
N LEU A 6 54.69 50.99 13.67
CA LEU A 6 54.55 49.83 14.57
C LEU A 6 53.08 49.54 14.99
N LEU A 7 52.84 48.25 15.26
CA LEU A 7 51.79 47.57 16.03
C LEU A 7 50.85 48.38 16.95
N CYS A 8 49.58 47.98 16.97
CA CYS A 8 48.85 47.80 18.22
C CYS A 8 47.99 46.53 18.17
N THR A 9 48.35 45.52 18.97
CA THR A 9 47.68 44.22 19.10
C THR A 9 46.72 44.19 20.27
N SER A 10 45.55 43.56 20.09
CA SER A 10 44.79 42.95 21.19
C SER A 10 44.34 41.53 20.82
N MET A 11 45.01 40.54 21.41
CA MET A 11 44.50 39.17 21.50
C MET A 11 43.41 39.08 22.57
N LEU A 12 42.48 38.14 22.38
CA LEU A 12 41.90 37.22 23.39
C LEU A 12 40.96 36.28 22.58
N CYS A 13 41.42 35.11 22.15
CA CYS A 13 41.39 33.83 22.86
C CYS A 13 40.03 33.10 22.81
N SER A 14 39.97 32.09 21.93
CA SER A 14 39.22 30.81 22.11
C SER A 14 37.67 30.89 22.12
N ILE A 15 36.90 29.87 21.73
CA ILE A 15 37.17 28.43 21.64
C ILE A 15 36.59 27.86 20.33
N SER A 16 37.34 27.00 19.65
CA SER A 16 36.83 26.18 18.55
C SER A 16 35.94 25.03 19.06
N SER A 17 34.66 25.04 18.74
CA SER A 17 33.83 23.84 18.85
C SER A 17 34.10 22.93 17.66
N HIS A 18 35.06 22.01 17.81
CA HIS A 18 35.08 20.80 16.98
C HIS A 18 33.96 19.88 17.45
N ALA A 19 32.79 20.00 16.83
CA ALA A 19 31.82 18.91 16.80
C ALA A 19 32.40 17.81 15.89
N ASN A 20 33.29 17.01 16.44
CA ASN A 20 33.77 15.79 15.80
C ASN A 20 32.59 14.81 15.71
N THR A 21 32.04 14.64 14.50
CA THR A 21 31.15 13.54 14.17
C THR A 21 31.74 12.71 13.03
N ASP A 22 33.00 12.27 13.18
CA ASP A 22 33.42 10.96 12.70
C ASP A 22 32.62 9.89 13.45
N ASN A 23 31.35 9.77 13.05
CA ASN A 23 30.47 8.68 13.45
C ASN A 23 29.76 8.12 12.23
N THR A 24 30.54 7.93 11.16
CA THR A 24 30.39 6.80 10.25
C THR A 24 30.62 5.49 11.01
N ARG A 25 29.74 5.22 11.99
CA ARG A 25 29.12 3.90 12.02
C ARG A 25 28.47 3.75 10.66
N ALA A 26 29.18 3.08 9.75
CA ALA A 26 28.51 2.36 8.68
C ALA A 26 27.33 1.66 9.34
N LEU A 27 26.11 1.92 8.88
CA LEU A 27 25.00 1.06 9.23
C LEU A 27 25.47 -0.32 8.81
N HIS A 28 25.74 -1.17 9.81
CA HIS A 28 25.92 -2.59 9.58
C HIS A 28 24.51 -3.11 9.28
N ILE A 29 24.06 -2.80 8.06
CA ILE A 29 23.14 -3.64 7.33
C ILE A 29 23.90 -4.96 7.30
N THR A 30 23.57 -5.86 8.22
CA THR A 30 23.86 -7.28 8.04
C THR A 30 23.26 -7.62 6.69
N PRO A 31 24.07 -7.93 5.67
CA PRO A 31 23.51 -8.28 4.38
C PRO A 31 22.58 -9.45 4.63
N GLU A 32 21.35 -9.32 4.13
CA GLU A 32 20.42 -10.44 4.09
C GLU A 32 21.16 -11.66 3.54
N PRO A 33 21.01 -12.86 4.13
CA PRO A 33 21.64 -14.04 3.59
C PRO A 33 21.28 -14.13 2.11
N ALA A 34 22.27 -14.39 1.24
CA ALA A 34 22.07 -14.27 -0.21
C ALA A 34 20.87 -15.10 -0.73
N VAL A 35 20.50 -16.17 -0.03
CA VAL A 35 19.31 -16.99 -0.26
C VAL A 35 18.01 -16.24 0.05
N VAL A 36 17.92 -15.54 1.18
CA VAL A 36 16.75 -14.73 1.58
C VAL A 36 16.56 -13.57 0.59
N ALA A 37 17.66 -12.88 0.26
CA ALA A 37 17.65 -11.86 -0.79
C ALA A 37 17.23 -12.41 -2.16
N GLN A 38 17.55 -13.68 -2.48
CA GLN A 38 17.17 -14.33 -3.73
C GLN A 38 15.69 -14.72 -3.76
N CYS A 39 15.13 -15.22 -2.65
CA CYS A 39 13.69 -15.45 -2.49
C CYS A 39 12.90 -14.14 -2.62
N HIS A 40 13.29 -13.07 -1.91
CA HIS A 40 12.59 -11.78 -2.04
C HIS A 40 12.81 -11.13 -3.42
N ALA A 41 14.02 -11.18 -4.00
CA ALA A 41 14.31 -10.54 -5.28
C ALA A 41 13.62 -11.20 -6.48
N GLN A 42 13.36 -12.52 -6.44
CA GLN A 42 12.57 -13.19 -7.49
C GLN A 42 11.09 -12.84 -7.43
N HIS A 43 10.60 -12.30 -6.31
CA HIS A 43 9.17 -12.18 -6.03
C HIS A 43 8.77 -10.83 -5.42
N GLN A 44 9.46 -9.75 -5.78
CA GLN A 44 9.11 -8.39 -5.35
C GLN A 44 7.79 -7.92 -5.98
N ALA A 45 6.69 -8.03 -5.21
CA ALA A 45 5.66 -7.01 -5.22
C ALA A 45 6.24 -5.76 -4.54
N PRO A 46 7.08 -4.95 -5.24
CA PRO A 46 6.52 -4.04 -6.24
C PRO A 46 7.44 -3.70 -7.42
N THR A 47 7.41 -4.45 -8.52
CA THR A 47 7.82 -3.93 -9.85
C THR A 47 6.71 -3.90 -10.89
N LEU A 48 5.49 -4.37 -10.55
CA LEU A 48 4.32 -4.10 -11.37
C LEU A 48 4.09 -2.58 -11.36
N PRO A 49 4.14 -1.91 -12.54
CA PRO A 49 3.80 -0.49 -12.60
C PRO A 49 2.35 -0.34 -12.16
N ILE A 50 2.06 0.70 -11.37
CA ILE A 50 0.67 1.15 -11.16
C ILE A 50 0.07 1.30 -12.55
N ILE A 51 -1.11 0.71 -12.80
CA ILE A 51 -1.71 0.63 -14.13
C ILE A 51 -1.82 2.04 -14.72
N LYS A 52 -1.07 2.34 -15.80
CA LYS A 52 -1.03 3.67 -16.43
C LYS A 52 -1.65 3.62 -17.81
N ARG A 53 -2.49 4.60 -18.11
CA ARG A 53 -2.94 4.83 -19.49
C ARG A 53 -1.73 5.26 -20.35
N SER A 54 -1.67 4.86 -21.61
CA SER A 54 -0.53 5.23 -22.48
C SER A 54 -0.42 6.74 -22.74
N GLN A 55 -1.52 7.49 -22.58
CA GLN A 55 -1.57 8.96 -22.69
C GLN A 55 -2.40 9.56 -21.53
N PRO A 56 -2.06 10.77 -21.03
CA PRO A 56 -2.87 11.45 -20.02
C PRO A 56 -4.22 11.89 -20.60
N LEU A 57 -5.26 11.93 -19.76
CA LEU A 57 -6.58 12.40 -20.15
C LEU A 57 -6.58 13.93 -20.23
N VAL A 58 -6.98 14.48 -21.38
CA VAL A 58 -7.17 15.92 -21.54
C VAL A 58 -8.50 16.32 -20.91
N VAL A 59 -8.49 16.54 -19.60
CA VAL A 59 -9.65 17.09 -18.89
C VAL A 59 -9.84 18.58 -19.20
N ASN A 60 -11.07 19.06 -19.08
CA ASN A 60 -11.34 20.49 -19.17
C ASN A 60 -10.87 21.21 -17.90
N LYS A 61 -10.70 22.54 -18.00
CA LYS A 61 -10.17 23.37 -16.91
C LYS A 61 -11.02 23.31 -15.63
N GLU A 62 -12.35 23.28 -15.76
CA GLU A 62 -13.29 23.25 -14.63
C GLU A 62 -13.17 21.93 -13.83
N HIS A 63 -13.01 20.81 -14.54
CA HIS A 63 -12.78 19.51 -13.92
C HIS A 63 -11.42 19.44 -13.20
N ALA A 64 -10.35 19.99 -13.81
CA ALA A 64 -9.05 20.10 -13.14
C ALA A 64 -9.10 20.96 -11.87
N GLU A 65 -9.78 22.11 -11.91
CA GLU A 65 -10.01 22.95 -10.72
C GLU A 65 -10.84 22.23 -9.65
N GLY A 66 -11.82 21.39 -10.05
CA GLY A 66 -12.58 20.52 -9.15
C GLY A 66 -11.72 19.49 -8.44
N LEU A 67 -10.87 18.77 -9.18
CA LEU A 67 -9.91 17.80 -8.63
C LEU A 67 -8.89 18.47 -7.69
N GLU A 68 -8.38 19.65 -8.02
CA GLU A 68 -7.46 20.41 -7.17
C GLU A 68 -8.11 20.82 -5.83
N LYS A 69 -9.38 21.23 -5.85
CA LYS A 69 -10.15 21.50 -4.63
C LYS A 69 -10.39 20.22 -3.82
N GLY A 70 -10.71 19.11 -4.50
CA GLY A 70 -10.89 17.80 -3.87
C GLY A 70 -9.62 17.27 -3.18
N HIS A 71 -8.46 17.38 -3.84
CA HIS A 71 -7.15 17.04 -3.28
C HIS A 71 -6.86 17.81 -1.97
N ARG A 72 -7.01 19.14 -1.98
CA ARG A 72 -6.85 19.98 -0.77
C ARG A 72 -7.81 19.61 0.34
N PHE A 73 -9.06 19.34 0.00
CA PHE A 73 -10.09 18.93 0.94
C PHE A 73 -9.75 17.59 1.60
N ALA A 74 -9.30 16.60 0.81
CA ALA A 74 -8.82 15.31 1.31
C ALA A 74 -7.65 15.48 2.29
N GLN A 75 -6.63 16.25 1.92
CA GLN A 75 -5.47 16.53 2.79
C GLN A 75 -5.88 17.21 4.11
N LYS A 76 -6.84 18.15 4.06
CA LYS A 76 -7.24 18.99 5.21
C LYS A 76 -8.15 18.29 6.22
N TYR A 77 -8.99 17.34 5.78
CA TYR A 77 -10.04 16.76 6.62
C TYR A 77 -10.02 15.24 6.72
N ILE A 78 -9.51 14.53 5.71
CA ILE A 78 -9.61 13.06 5.62
C ILE A 78 -8.27 12.42 5.90
N LEU A 79 -7.21 12.79 5.16
CA LEU A 79 -5.86 12.22 5.33
C LEU A 79 -5.19 12.64 6.66
N SER A 80 -5.54 13.83 7.17
CA SER A 80 -5.07 14.38 8.44
C SER A 80 -5.60 13.66 9.69
N THR A 81 -6.63 12.82 9.54
CA THR A 81 -7.25 12.07 10.62
C THR A 81 -6.42 10.83 10.96
N ASP A 82 -6.44 10.41 12.24
CA ASP A 82 -5.84 9.14 12.66
C ASP A 82 -6.61 7.96 12.05
N PRO A 83 -5.98 7.12 11.20
CA PRO A 83 -6.66 5.97 10.59
C PRO A 83 -7.02 4.87 11.59
N THR A 84 -6.48 4.88 12.81
CA THR A 84 -6.76 3.87 13.83
C THR A 84 -7.99 4.19 14.69
N ASP A 85 -8.45 5.44 14.68
CA ASP A 85 -9.68 5.90 15.35
C ASP A 85 -10.39 6.96 14.47
N PRO A 86 -10.84 6.61 13.25
CA PRO A 86 -11.50 7.55 12.37
C PRO A 86 -12.92 7.88 12.90
N PRO A 87 -13.38 9.13 12.76
CA PRO A 87 -14.69 9.51 13.24
C PRO A 87 -15.78 8.83 12.39
N HIS A 88 -16.87 8.41 13.03
CA HIS A 88 -18.05 7.87 12.31
C HIS A 88 -18.60 8.81 11.23
N ARG A 89 -18.37 10.13 11.41
CA ARG A 89 -18.57 11.15 10.38
C ARG A 89 -17.46 12.19 10.42
N PHE A 90 -16.90 12.51 9.26
CA PHE A 90 -16.07 13.69 9.05
C PHE A 90 -17.01 14.90 8.96
N TYR A 91 -16.73 15.95 9.71
CA TYR A 91 -17.49 17.21 9.67
C TYR A 91 -16.60 18.33 9.15
N PHE A 92 -17.17 19.17 8.30
CA PHE A 92 -16.44 20.20 7.55
C PHE A 92 -16.96 21.60 7.88
N GLY A 93 -16.11 22.61 7.70
CA GLY A 93 -16.52 24.01 7.88
C GLY A 93 -17.35 24.48 6.68
N SER A 94 -18.47 25.18 6.93
CA SER A 94 -19.30 25.80 5.88
C SER A 94 -18.55 26.77 4.97
N ASP A 95 -17.41 27.28 5.45
CA ASP A 95 -16.61 28.32 4.80
C ASP A 95 -15.62 27.74 3.78
N ASP A 96 -15.58 26.41 3.60
CA ASP A 96 -14.74 25.73 2.63
C ASP A 96 -15.41 25.68 1.25
N GLU A 97 -14.72 26.17 0.21
CA GLU A 97 -15.28 26.22 -1.15
C GLU A 97 -15.66 24.84 -1.70
N PHE A 98 -15.01 23.76 -1.26
CA PHE A 98 -15.32 22.42 -1.72
C PHE A 98 -16.57 21.85 -1.01
N VAL A 99 -16.81 22.22 0.25
CA VAL A 99 -18.05 21.89 0.99
C VAL A 99 -19.28 22.48 0.29
N ALA A 100 -19.16 23.73 -0.17
CA ALA A 100 -20.21 24.37 -0.96
C ALA A 100 -20.47 23.68 -2.31
N LEU A 101 -19.45 23.07 -2.93
CA LEU A 101 -19.57 22.29 -4.17
C LEU A 101 -20.18 20.90 -3.93
N LEU A 102 -19.80 20.25 -2.83
CA LEU A 102 -20.33 18.95 -2.41
C LEU A 102 -21.79 19.01 -1.96
N GLY A 103 -22.25 20.16 -1.46
CA GLY A 103 -23.62 20.33 -0.96
C GLY A 103 -23.91 19.60 0.36
N THR A 104 -22.88 19.09 1.04
CA THR A 104 -22.94 18.44 2.35
C THR A 104 -21.84 18.95 3.27
N ASP A 105 -22.16 19.10 4.56
CA ASP A 105 -21.24 19.51 5.63
C ASP A 105 -20.55 18.32 6.32
N SER A 106 -20.89 17.08 5.93
CA SER A 106 -20.28 15.88 6.49
C SER A 106 -20.24 14.70 5.52
N PHE A 107 -19.29 13.78 5.75
CA PHE A 107 -19.19 12.46 5.10
C PHE A 107 -19.21 11.35 6.16
N SER A 108 -19.81 10.21 5.84
CA SER A 108 -19.55 8.92 6.49
C SER A 108 -18.17 8.36 6.11
N LEU A 109 -17.77 7.26 6.74
CA LEU A 109 -16.53 6.55 6.40
C LEU A 109 -16.58 5.93 4.99
N GLU A 110 -17.74 5.39 4.61
CA GLU A 110 -18.05 4.92 3.25
C GLU A 110 -17.96 6.06 2.21
N GLU A 111 -18.57 7.22 2.49
CA GLU A 111 -18.53 8.40 1.59
C GLU A 111 -17.09 8.92 1.42
N ALA A 112 -16.29 8.94 2.50
CA ALA A 112 -14.87 9.25 2.43
C ALA A 112 -14.07 8.22 1.61
N THR A 113 -14.39 6.92 1.74
CA THR A 113 -13.74 5.83 1.00
C THR A 113 -14.01 5.93 -0.50
N HIS A 114 -15.25 6.19 -0.91
CA HIS A 114 -15.59 6.44 -2.32
C HIS A 114 -14.92 7.71 -2.86
N PHE A 115 -14.89 8.78 -2.08
CA PHE A 115 -14.25 10.04 -2.47
C PHE A 115 -12.73 9.88 -2.69
N LEU A 116 -12.04 9.19 -1.77
CA LEU A 116 -10.60 8.89 -1.90
C LEU A 116 -10.31 7.96 -3.09
N SER A 117 -11.19 6.99 -3.36
CA SER A 117 -11.07 6.10 -4.54
C SER A 117 -11.18 6.89 -5.86
N GLY A 118 -12.04 7.91 -5.91
CA GLY A 118 -12.12 8.83 -7.06
C GLY A 118 -10.85 9.66 -7.26
N LEU A 119 -10.23 10.14 -6.18
CA LEU A 119 -8.93 10.83 -6.26
C LEU A 119 -7.81 9.89 -6.70
N TYR A 120 -7.74 8.67 -6.15
CA TYR A 120 -6.83 7.62 -6.60
C TYR A 120 -6.95 7.40 -8.12
N ARG A 121 -8.18 7.21 -8.65
CA ARG A 121 -8.44 7.07 -10.09
C ARG A 121 -7.86 8.24 -10.88
N ALA A 122 -8.17 9.49 -10.50
CA ALA A 122 -7.75 10.67 -11.25
C ALA A 122 -6.21 10.81 -11.38
N TYR A 123 -5.47 10.37 -10.37
CA TYR A 123 -4.00 10.38 -10.38
C TYR A 123 -3.39 9.24 -11.22
N ILE A 124 -3.94 8.01 -11.18
CA ILE A 124 -3.41 6.89 -11.99
C ILE A 124 -3.73 7.03 -13.49
N THR A 125 -4.91 7.55 -13.84
CA THR A 125 -5.29 7.79 -15.24
C THR A 125 -4.52 8.98 -15.82
N GLY A 126 -4.18 9.95 -14.96
CA GLY A 126 -3.65 11.25 -15.37
C GLY A 126 -4.75 12.18 -15.90
N GLU A 127 -5.95 12.12 -15.31
CA GLU A 127 -6.95 13.19 -15.37
C GLU A 127 -6.47 14.44 -14.64
N TYR A 128 -5.62 14.26 -13.62
CA TYR A 128 -4.97 15.36 -12.92
C TYR A 128 -3.53 15.60 -13.42
N ILE A 129 -3.12 16.87 -13.39
CA ILE A 129 -1.83 17.35 -13.94
C ILE A 129 -0.70 17.15 -12.90
N PRO A 130 0.49 16.66 -13.31
CA PRO A 130 0.71 15.41 -14.04
C PRO A 130 0.46 14.21 -13.12
N ARG A 131 0.59 12.98 -13.65
CA ARG A 131 0.52 11.75 -12.83
C ARG A 131 1.53 11.78 -11.69
N ASP A 132 1.03 11.48 -10.50
CA ASP A 132 1.81 11.29 -9.28
C ASP A 132 1.45 9.93 -8.68
N ASP A 133 2.37 8.97 -8.81
CA ASP A 133 2.22 7.61 -8.31
C ASP A 133 2.20 7.57 -6.77
N ASP A 134 2.84 8.53 -6.11
CA ASP A 134 2.98 8.55 -4.65
C ASP A 134 1.71 9.11 -4.01
N GLU A 135 1.12 10.19 -4.55
CA GLU A 135 -0.20 10.68 -4.12
C GLU A 135 -1.32 9.67 -4.41
N ALA A 136 -1.29 8.98 -5.55
CA ALA A 136 -2.21 7.86 -5.82
C ALA A 136 -2.14 6.80 -4.70
N ILE A 137 -0.93 6.39 -4.33
CA ILE A 137 -0.71 5.41 -3.26
C ILE A 137 -1.11 5.95 -1.88
N ILE A 138 -0.95 7.25 -1.59
CA ILE A 138 -1.45 7.88 -0.34
C ILE A 138 -2.98 7.76 -0.25
N TYR A 139 -3.71 8.07 -1.32
CA TYR A 139 -5.18 7.94 -1.33
C TYR A 139 -5.62 6.48 -1.16
N LEU A 140 -4.99 5.56 -1.89
CA LEU A 140 -5.32 4.14 -1.81
C LEU A 140 -4.97 3.55 -0.43
N SER A 141 -3.86 3.97 0.17
CA SER A 141 -3.49 3.58 1.53
C SER A 141 -4.57 3.98 2.54
N ARG A 142 -5.18 5.17 2.40
CA ARG A 142 -6.27 5.59 3.28
C ARG A 142 -7.60 4.88 2.98
N VAL A 143 -7.87 4.50 1.73
CA VAL A 143 -8.98 3.61 1.37
C VAL A 143 -8.82 2.24 2.05
N ILE A 144 -7.60 1.70 2.08
CA ILE A 144 -7.27 0.44 2.77
C ILE A 144 -7.50 0.57 4.28
N ASP A 145 -6.98 1.62 4.93
CA ASP A 145 -7.15 1.85 6.37
C ASP A 145 -8.64 1.82 6.77
N TYR A 146 -9.50 2.53 6.04
CA TYR A 146 -10.93 2.62 6.32
C TYR A 146 -11.68 1.34 5.99
N TRP A 147 -11.32 0.67 4.88
CA TRP A 147 -11.93 -0.60 4.52
C TRP A 147 -11.58 -1.72 5.49
N GLU A 148 -10.30 -1.90 5.84
CA GLU A 148 -9.85 -2.96 6.75
C GLU A 148 -10.43 -2.77 8.17
N LEU A 149 -10.81 -1.55 8.55
CA LEU A 149 -11.52 -1.26 9.81
C LEU A 149 -12.99 -1.73 9.80
N GLU A 150 -13.76 -1.41 8.75
CA GLU A 150 -15.18 -1.79 8.66
C GLU A 150 -15.40 -3.23 8.18
N ASN A 151 -14.48 -3.75 7.37
CA ASN A 151 -14.59 -5.03 6.65
C ASN A 151 -13.31 -5.90 6.80
N PRO A 152 -12.85 -6.19 8.03
CA PRO A 152 -11.60 -6.94 8.26
C PRO A 152 -11.62 -8.32 7.58
N GLY A 153 -10.55 -8.65 6.85
CA GLY A 153 -10.43 -9.91 6.10
C GLY A 153 -11.13 -9.93 4.74
N ASN A 154 -11.98 -8.94 4.40
CA ASN A 154 -12.73 -8.90 3.14
C ASN A 154 -11.88 -8.26 2.00
N ILE A 155 -10.72 -8.86 1.72
CA ILE A 155 -9.76 -8.34 0.74
C ILE A 155 -10.27 -8.43 -0.71
N SER A 156 -11.09 -9.44 -1.04
CA SER A 156 -11.75 -9.53 -2.35
C SER A 156 -12.78 -8.42 -2.56
N GLY A 157 -13.51 -8.01 -1.50
CA GLY A 157 -14.41 -6.85 -1.57
C GLY A 157 -13.65 -5.53 -1.78
N LEU A 158 -12.47 -5.37 -1.17
CA LEU A 158 -11.59 -4.23 -1.41
C LEU A 158 -11.03 -4.21 -2.84
N ALA A 159 -10.57 -5.36 -3.35
CA ALA A 159 -10.11 -5.47 -4.73
C ALA A 159 -11.24 -5.16 -5.73
N TYR A 160 -12.46 -5.64 -5.47
CA TYR A 160 -13.65 -5.29 -6.26
C TYR A 160 -14.00 -3.80 -6.17
N LEU A 161 -13.98 -3.20 -4.98
CA LEU A 161 -14.21 -1.76 -4.79
C LEU A 161 -13.21 -0.94 -5.61
N VAL A 162 -11.92 -1.25 -5.50
CA VAL A 162 -10.87 -0.56 -6.24
C VAL A 162 -11.02 -0.80 -7.74
N ALA A 163 -11.32 -2.01 -8.19
CA ALA A 163 -11.59 -2.30 -9.60
C ALA A 163 -12.76 -1.46 -10.13
N VAL A 164 -13.90 -1.48 -9.46
CA VAL A 164 -15.10 -0.73 -9.87
C VAL A 164 -14.84 0.78 -9.88
N TYR A 165 -14.40 1.37 -8.77
CA TYR A 165 -14.25 2.84 -8.70
C TYR A 165 -13.04 3.38 -9.48
N SER A 166 -12.11 2.51 -9.92
CA SER A 166 -10.96 2.92 -10.74
C SER A 166 -11.12 2.62 -12.23
N LEU A 167 -12.02 1.70 -12.63
CA LEU A 167 -12.09 1.15 -14.00
C LEU A 167 -13.50 1.18 -14.64
N THR A 168 -14.52 1.79 -14.01
CA THR A 168 -15.93 1.70 -14.48
C THR A 168 -16.26 2.50 -15.74
N ASP A 169 -15.46 3.47 -16.17
CA ASP A 169 -15.69 4.15 -17.44
C ASP A 169 -15.25 3.25 -18.60
N SER A 170 -16.09 3.08 -19.63
CA SER A 170 -15.87 2.07 -20.68
C SER A 170 -14.59 2.30 -21.49
N ASP A 171 -14.13 3.54 -21.57
CA ASP A 171 -12.87 3.89 -22.25
C ASP A 171 -11.64 3.62 -21.36
N ASP A 172 -11.81 3.47 -20.05
CA ASP A 172 -10.76 3.21 -19.06
C ASP A 172 -10.43 1.71 -18.92
N PHE A 173 -11.21 0.78 -19.48
CA PHE A 173 -10.74 -0.61 -19.65
C PHE A 173 -9.44 -0.66 -20.49
N ALA A 174 -9.20 0.32 -21.36
CA ALA A 174 -7.92 0.50 -22.06
C ALA A 174 -6.72 0.87 -21.15
N LEU A 175 -6.94 1.14 -19.85
CA LEU A 175 -5.88 1.18 -18.83
C LEU A 175 -5.20 -0.19 -18.70
N LEU A 176 -5.99 -1.28 -18.79
CA LEU A 176 -5.51 -2.65 -18.73
C LEU A 176 -4.93 -3.09 -20.08
N GLU A 177 -5.59 -2.77 -21.19
CA GLU A 177 -5.10 -3.13 -22.54
C GLU A 177 -3.76 -2.44 -22.91
N GLY A 178 -3.47 -1.28 -22.31
CA GLY A 178 -2.22 -0.54 -22.52
C GLY A 178 -1.03 -1.02 -21.68
N ASN A 179 -1.20 -2.08 -20.88
CA ASN A 179 -0.17 -2.59 -19.99
C ASN A 179 0.34 -3.94 -20.52
N ASP A 180 1.54 -3.97 -21.11
CA ASP A 180 2.17 -5.18 -21.66
C ASP A 180 2.32 -6.33 -20.62
N ALA A 181 2.12 -6.04 -19.33
CA ALA A 181 2.12 -6.98 -18.22
C ALA A 181 0.75 -7.61 -17.86
N VAL A 182 -0.34 -7.23 -18.56
CA VAL A 182 -1.73 -7.72 -18.32
C VAL A 182 -2.30 -8.45 -19.55
N LEU A 183 -1.57 -8.47 -20.66
CA LEU A 183 -1.96 -9.11 -21.92
C LEU A 183 -0.85 -10.01 -22.50
N SER A 184 0.05 -10.54 -21.66
CA SER A 184 1.21 -11.31 -22.13
C SER A 184 0.90 -12.78 -22.44
N ASP A 185 0.07 -13.05 -23.44
CA ASP A 185 0.03 -14.30 -24.24
C ASP A 185 -0.03 -15.64 -23.44
N THR A 186 -0.60 -15.62 -22.23
CA THR A 186 -0.76 -16.77 -21.32
C THR A 186 -2.18 -17.33 -21.33
N ASP A 187 -2.34 -18.64 -21.15
CA ASP A 187 -3.66 -19.33 -20.98
C ASP A 187 -4.38 -18.98 -19.65
N ALA A 188 -4.01 -17.88 -18.99
CA ALA A 188 -4.68 -17.39 -17.79
C ALA A 188 -5.98 -16.67 -18.16
N SER A 189 -7.02 -16.81 -17.32
CA SER A 189 -8.17 -15.91 -17.40
C SER A 189 -7.71 -14.47 -17.17
N PHE A 190 -8.23 -13.52 -17.95
CA PHE A 190 -8.06 -12.08 -17.74
C PHE A 190 -8.31 -11.69 -16.27
N ASP A 191 -9.32 -12.31 -15.66
CA ASP A 191 -9.70 -12.21 -14.26
C ASP A 191 -8.53 -12.52 -13.29
N ASP A 192 -7.72 -13.54 -13.57
CA ASP A 192 -6.61 -14.00 -12.73
C ASP A 192 -5.40 -13.03 -12.75
N GLU A 193 -5.08 -12.45 -13.91
CA GLU A 193 -3.99 -11.47 -14.04
C GLU A 193 -4.42 -10.09 -13.51
N LEU A 194 -5.69 -9.73 -13.70
CA LEU A 194 -6.29 -8.54 -13.10
C LEU A 194 -6.32 -8.64 -11.56
N GLU A 195 -6.78 -9.75 -10.99
CA GLU A 195 -6.83 -9.97 -9.53
C GLU A 195 -5.42 -9.88 -8.89
N LYS A 196 -4.42 -10.52 -9.51
CA LYS A 196 -3.01 -10.42 -9.06
C LYS A 196 -2.48 -8.98 -9.13
N SER A 197 -2.80 -8.26 -10.20
CA SER A 197 -2.39 -6.86 -10.38
C SER A 197 -3.03 -5.94 -9.33
N LEU A 198 -4.31 -6.14 -9.03
CA LEU A 198 -5.03 -5.42 -7.96
C LEU A 198 -4.42 -5.70 -6.58
N PHE A 199 -4.15 -6.97 -6.24
CA PHE A 199 -3.49 -7.29 -4.97
C PHE A 199 -2.06 -6.74 -4.88
N ALA A 200 -1.29 -6.70 -5.97
CA ALA A 200 0.04 -6.08 -5.98
C ALA A 200 -0.02 -4.57 -5.70
N ILE A 201 -1.01 -3.87 -6.26
CA ILE A 201 -1.22 -2.44 -6.00
C ILE A 201 -1.70 -2.20 -4.56
N LEU A 202 -2.64 -3.01 -4.06
CA LEU A 202 -3.11 -2.95 -2.67
C LEU A 202 -2.00 -3.26 -1.66
N ALA A 203 -1.12 -4.22 -1.96
CA ALA A 203 0.06 -4.53 -1.17
C ALA A 203 1.05 -3.36 -1.14
N LYS A 204 1.31 -2.72 -2.31
CA LYS A 204 2.14 -1.51 -2.39
C LYS A 204 1.57 -0.34 -1.58
N ALA A 205 0.24 -0.22 -1.52
CA ALA A 205 -0.46 0.76 -0.71
C ALA A 205 -0.66 0.35 0.77
N GLY A 206 -0.08 -0.78 1.20
CA GLY A 206 0.05 -1.16 2.61
C GLY A 206 -0.94 -2.21 3.12
N SER A 207 -1.88 -2.71 2.30
CA SER A 207 -2.81 -3.76 2.73
C SER A 207 -2.04 -5.02 3.11
N LYS A 208 -2.23 -5.46 4.35
CA LYS A 208 -1.55 -6.64 4.90
C LYS A 208 -2.18 -7.93 4.37
N ASP A 209 -3.50 -7.90 4.17
CA ASP A 209 -4.23 -9.02 3.59
C ASP A 209 -3.87 -9.23 2.11
N ALA A 210 -3.66 -8.16 1.34
CA ALA A 210 -3.15 -8.26 -0.03
C ALA A 210 -1.74 -8.89 -0.07
N GLN A 211 -0.83 -8.43 0.80
CA GLN A 211 0.51 -9.03 0.94
C GLN A 211 0.42 -10.53 1.29
N ALA A 212 -0.48 -10.90 2.20
CA ALA A 212 -0.69 -12.29 2.58
C ALA A 212 -1.19 -13.15 1.41
N VAL A 213 -2.14 -12.67 0.60
CA VAL A 213 -2.62 -13.37 -0.60
C VAL A 213 -1.49 -13.59 -1.61
N LEU A 214 -0.68 -12.57 -1.87
CA LEU A 214 0.49 -12.72 -2.76
C LEU A 214 1.47 -13.77 -2.22
N ILE A 215 1.71 -13.81 -0.90
CA ILE A 215 2.54 -14.85 -0.28
C ILE A 215 1.91 -16.25 -0.39
N LYS A 216 0.58 -16.38 -0.32
CA LYS A 216 -0.10 -17.67 -0.58
C LYS A 216 0.19 -18.21 -1.97
N GLU A 217 0.19 -17.33 -2.98
CA GLU A 217 0.52 -17.71 -4.36
C GLU A 217 2.00 -18.11 -4.48
N MET A 218 2.92 -17.35 -3.87
CA MET A 218 4.35 -17.69 -3.83
C MET A 218 4.65 -19.03 -3.16
N LEU A 219 3.87 -19.41 -2.12
CA LEU A 219 4.09 -20.65 -1.39
C LEU A 219 3.88 -21.91 -2.23
N LYS A 220 2.98 -21.88 -3.23
CA LYS A 220 2.58 -23.07 -4.02
C LYS A 220 3.75 -23.76 -4.71
N ASP A 221 4.65 -22.98 -5.30
CA ASP A 221 5.79 -23.46 -6.08
C ASP A 221 7.14 -23.30 -5.33
N SER A 222 7.09 -22.98 -4.03
CA SER A 222 8.27 -22.70 -3.21
C SER A 222 9.06 -23.97 -2.81
N ASP A 223 10.39 -23.90 -2.96
CA ASP A 223 11.31 -24.86 -2.34
C ASP A 223 11.30 -24.73 -0.80
N PRO A 224 11.76 -25.75 -0.04
CA PRO A 224 11.69 -25.73 1.43
C PRO A 224 12.36 -24.53 2.09
N THR A 225 13.43 -23.98 1.52
CA THR A 225 14.16 -22.83 2.08
C THR A 225 13.38 -21.54 1.85
N CYS A 226 12.83 -21.37 0.64
CA CYS A 226 11.94 -20.25 0.32
C CYS A 226 10.66 -20.30 1.18
N ARG A 227 10.09 -21.50 1.34
CA ARG A 227 8.88 -21.75 2.14
C ARG A 227 9.02 -21.30 3.59
N GLU A 228 10.17 -21.56 4.23
CA GLU A 228 10.43 -21.11 5.60
C GLU A 228 10.43 -19.57 5.73
N VAL A 229 10.99 -18.86 4.75
CA VAL A 229 10.98 -17.38 4.69
C VAL A 229 9.56 -16.86 4.51
N LEU A 230 8.83 -17.37 3.51
CA LEU A 230 7.45 -16.96 3.21
C LEU A 230 6.47 -17.22 4.38
N ILE A 231 6.66 -18.32 5.12
CA ILE A 231 5.90 -18.58 6.36
C ILE A 231 6.26 -17.56 7.45
N SER A 232 7.53 -17.18 7.58
CA SER A 232 7.94 -16.13 8.53
C SER A 232 7.32 -14.77 8.19
N ASP A 233 7.20 -14.42 6.91
CA ASP A 233 6.56 -13.18 6.47
C ASP A 233 5.05 -13.18 6.80
N LEU A 234 4.37 -14.30 6.55
CA LEU A 234 2.97 -14.46 6.95
C LEU A 234 2.78 -14.33 8.47
N ILE A 235 3.67 -14.89 9.28
CA ILE A 235 3.62 -14.73 10.75
C ILE A 235 3.76 -13.24 11.11
N ALA A 236 4.69 -12.52 10.48
CA ALA A 236 4.86 -11.09 10.71
C ALA A 236 3.66 -10.23 10.25
N LEU A 237 2.90 -10.65 9.23
CA LEU A 237 1.64 -10.02 8.82
C LEU A 237 0.50 -10.35 9.79
N ALA A 238 0.41 -11.60 10.26
CA ALA A 238 -0.57 -12.03 11.26
C ALA A 238 -0.38 -11.30 12.60
N ASP A 239 0.87 -11.13 13.06
CA ASP A 239 1.21 -10.35 14.26
C ASP A 239 0.87 -8.85 14.10
N LYS A 240 0.87 -8.33 12.87
CA LYS A 240 0.38 -6.98 12.53
C LYS A 240 -1.14 -6.91 12.36
N GLY A 241 -1.86 -8.01 12.64
CA GLY A 241 -3.32 -8.09 12.66
C GLY A 241 -4.00 -8.44 11.34
N SER A 242 -3.30 -9.01 10.35
CA SER A 242 -3.90 -9.50 9.09
C SER A 242 -4.74 -10.76 9.34
N PRO A 243 -6.09 -10.72 9.18
CA PRO A 243 -6.91 -11.92 9.25
C PRO A 243 -6.59 -12.89 8.13
N LYS A 244 -6.21 -12.39 6.93
CA LYS A 244 -5.91 -13.26 5.80
C LYS A 244 -4.59 -14.02 5.98
N ALA A 245 -3.58 -13.42 6.60
CA ALA A 245 -2.36 -14.15 6.96
C ALA A 245 -2.64 -15.28 7.98
N ILE A 246 -3.52 -15.04 8.95
CA ILE A 246 -3.92 -16.05 9.94
C ILE A 246 -4.62 -17.25 9.27
N ASP A 247 -5.56 -16.98 8.36
CA ASP A 247 -6.27 -17.97 7.53
C ASP A 247 -5.27 -18.81 6.70
N ILE A 248 -4.33 -18.16 6.02
CA ILE A 248 -3.30 -18.82 5.20
C ILE A 248 -2.34 -19.66 6.05
N LEU A 249 -1.95 -19.20 7.25
CA LEU A 249 -1.10 -19.97 8.16
C LEU A 249 -1.80 -21.21 8.69
N ALA A 250 -3.12 -21.15 8.93
CA ALA A 250 -3.90 -22.33 9.32
C ALA A 250 -3.90 -23.39 8.20
N ASP A 251 -4.23 -23.00 6.96
CA ASP A 251 -4.13 -23.87 5.77
C ASP A 251 -2.72 -24.46 5.61
N THR A 252 -1.69 -23.62 5.73
CA THR A 252 -0.29 -23.98 5.46
C THR A 252 0.25 -24.98 6.49
N TYR A 253 0.00 -24.75 7.78
CA TYR A 253 0.46 -25.69 8.82
C TYR A 253 -0.35 -26.98 8.86
N GLU A 254 -1.62 -26.98 8.43
CA GLU A 254 -2.38 -28.21 8.21
C GLU A 254 -1.77 -29.02 7.05
N ALA A 255 -1.48 -28.40 5.91
CA ALA A 255 -0.80 -29.05 4.79
C ALA A 255 0.58 -29.61 5.18
N LEU A 256 1.39 -28.84 5.91
CA LEU A 256 2.70 -29.28 6.41
C LEU A 256 2.60 -30.42 7.44
N ASN A 257 1.60 -30.43 8.31
CA ASN A 257 1.39 -31.54 9.25
C ASN A 257 0.87 -32.80 8.54
N ASN A 258 0.14 -32.66 7.43
CA ASN A 258 -0.25 -33.79 6.58
C ASN A 258 0.95 -34.36 5.79
N GLU A 259 1.88 -33.52 5.34
CA GLU A 259 3.13 -33.92 4.67
C GLU A 259 4.13 -34.55 5.67
N TYR A 260 4.24 -33.97 6.87
CA TYR A 260 5.16 -34.38 7.95
C TYR A 260 4.42 -34.61 9.27
N PRO A 261 3.76 -35.78 9.44
CA PRO A 261 2.91 -36.07 10.60
C PRO A 261 3.57 -35.83 11.96
N ASN A 262 2.87 -35.07 12.81
CA ASN A 262 3.24 -34.69 14.18
C ASN A 262 4.42 -33.70 14.29
N GLN A 263 5.04 -33.27 13.18
CA GLN A 263 6.11 -32.27 13.22
C GLN A 263 5.58 -30.84 13.43
N TYR A 264 4.36 -30.56 12.95
CA TYR A 264 3.75 -29.23 12.92
C TYR A 264 2.43 -29.11 13.70
N GLU A 265 2.01 -30.18 14.39
CA GLU A 265 0.74 -30.29 15.13
C GLU A 265 0.46 -29.07 16.04
N LYS A 266 1.46 -28.61 16.80
CA LYS A 266 1.30 -27.46 17.71
C LYS A 266 1.08 -26.13 16.99
N GLN A 267 1.74 -25.93 15.85
CA GLN A 267 1.60 -24.74 15.02
C GLN A 267 0.25 -24.76 14.30
N MET A 268 -0.14 -25.91 13.75
CA MET A 268 -1.46 -26.15 13.17
C MET A 268 -2.57 -25.85 14.17
N ASP A 269 -2.53 -26.44 15.37
CA ASP A 269 -3.50 -26.20 16.45
C ASP A 269 -3.58 -24.71 16.84
N TYR A 270 -2.43 -24.02 16.91
CA TYR A 270 -2.38 -22.61 17.25
C TYR A 270 -3.04 -21.75 16.16
N TRP A 271 -2.64 -21.90 14.89
CA TRP A 271 -3.17 -21.07 13.81
C TRP A 271 -4.63 -21.38 13.49
N GLN A 272 -5.06 -22.64 13.55
CA GLN A 272 -6.49 -23.00 13.48
C GLN A 272 -7.31 -22.39 14.63
N GLN A 273 -6.74 -22.21 15.82
CA GLN A 273 -7.40 -21.49 16.92
C GLN A 273 -7.44 -19.97 16.72
N GLN A 274 -6.45 -19.37 16.04
CA GLN A 274 -6.49 -17.95 15.68
C GLN A 274 -7.49 -17.67 14.55
N ALA A 275 -7.51 -18.50 13.50
CA ALA A 275 -8.48 -18.37 12.39
C ALA A 275 -9.94 -18.43 12.86
N LYS A 276 -10.23 -19.23 13.90
CA LYS A 276 -11.56 -19.28 14.56
C LYS A 276 -11.93 -18.00 15.32
N LYS A 277 -10.96 -17.16 15.71
CA LYS A 277 -11.19 -15.86 16.37
C LYS A 277 -11.29 -14.71 15.36
N PHE A 278 -10.57 -14.82 14.25
CA PHE A 278 -10.49 -13.82 13.18
C PHE A 278 -10.95 -14.45 11.86
N PRO A 279 -12.25 -14.79 11.73
CA PRO A 279 -12.77 -15.47 10.55
C PRO A 279 -12.71 -14.54 9.33
N VAL A 280 -12.14 -15.05 8.23
CA VAL A 280 -12.11 -14.34 6.95
C VAL A 280 -13.47 -14.47 6.24
N VAL A 281 -13.97 -13.35 5.72
CA VAL A 281 -15.17 -13.32 4.89
C VAL A 281 -14.82 -13.77 3.47
N ASN A 282 -14.89 -15.09 3.22
CA ASN A 282 -14.74 -15.66 1.88
C ASN A 282 -16.00 -15.42 1.03
N ASN A 283 -16.21 -14.17 0.60
CA ASN A 283 -17.18 -13.85 -0.43
C ASN A 283 -16.63 -14.30 -1.79
N THR A 284 -17.07 -15.46 -2.28
CA THR A 284 -16.80 -15.94 -3.65
C THR A 284 -17.60 -15.16 -4.70
N THR A 285 -17.38 -13.85 -4.74
CA THR A 285 -17.67 -13.02 -5.90
C THR A 285 -16.40 -12.99 -6.74
N ARG A 286 -16.34 -13.82 -7.80
CA ARG A 286 -15.34 -13.58 -8.85
C ARG A 286 -15.63 -12.19 -9.44
N ILE A 287 -14.57 -11.40 -9.60
CA ILE A 287 -14.61 -10.07 -10.23
C ILE A 287 -15.06 -10.21 -11.68
#